data_AF-A0A7X5SC41-F1
#
_entry.id   AF-A0A7X5SC41-F1
#
_cell.length_a   1.000
_cell.length_b   1.000
_cell.length_c   1.000
_cell.angle_alpha   90.00
_cell.angle_beta   90.00
_cell.angle_gamma   90.00
#
_symmetry.space_group_name_H-M   'P 1'
#
loop_
_entity.id
_entity.type
_entity.pdbx_description
1 polymer ?
#
loop_
_entity_poly.entity_id
_entity_poly.type
_entity_poly.pdbx_seq_one_letter_code
_entity_poly.pdbx_strand_id
1 'polypeptide(L)'
;ASPLPGATYLAQTLPADHAMTVLLPPVPIPADDALRVEAVRRLGVLDTEPEAEFDDIAWLAAHITGAPMALVSLLDADRQWFKARCGTDLEGTP
;
A
#
# COMPACT_ATOMS: atom_id res chain seq x y z
N ALA A 1 23.76 -0.43 3.24
CA ALA A 1 23.72 1.02 2.96
C ALA A 1 23.83 1.76 4.30
N SER A 2 24.65 2.80 4.39
CA SER A 2 24.74 3.60 5.62
C SER A 2 23.46 4.44 5.76
N PRO A 3 22.84 4.54 6.96
CA PRO A 3 21.63 5.33 7.14
C PRO A 3 21.89 6.83 6.96
N LEU A 4 20.88 7.56 6.49
CA LEU A 4 20.93 9.01 6.33
C LEU A 4 21.09 9.72 7.70
N PRO A 5 21.88 10.79 7.81
CA PRO A 5 22.03 11.53 9.05
C PRO A 5 20.69 12.17 9.45
N GLY A 6 20.17 11.80 10.63
CA GLY A 6 18.92 12.33 11.19
C GLY A 6 17.75 11.34 11.19
N ALA A 7 17.86 10.19 10.53
CA ALA A 7 16.88 9.11 10.65
C ALA A 7 17.23 8.23 11.86
N THR A 8 16.80 8.64 13.05
CA THR A 8 16.73 7.71 14.18
C THR A 8 15.56 6.77 13.93
N TYR A 9 15.75 5.78 13.05
CA TYR A 9 14.87 4.62 13.05
C TYR A 9 15.21 3.86 14.33
N LEU A 10 14.40 4.07 15.38
CA LEU A 10 14.47 3.19 16.53
C LEU A 10 14.30 1.78 15.96
N ALA A 11 15.31 0.94 16.13
CA ALA A 11 15.15 -0.51 16.01
C ALA A 11 14.21 -0.94 17.14
N GLN A 12 12.95 -0.55 17.03
CA GLN A 12 11.87 -1.16 17.77
C GLN A 12 11.76 -2.53 17.13
N THR A 13 12.36 -3.52 17.77
CA THR A 13 11.92 -4.89 17.61
C THR A 13 10.45 -4.87 18.01
N LEU A 14 9.57 -4.69 17.03
CA LEU A 14 8.14 -4.81 17.21
C LEU A 14 7.92 -6.20 17.80
N PRO A 15 7.31 -6.31 19.00
CA PRO A 15 6.97 -7.62 19.53
C PRO A 15 6.09 -8.31 18.49
N ALA A 16 6.37 -9.59 18.21
CA ALA A 16 5.69 -10.38 17.18
C ALA A 16 4.18 -10.59 17.45
N ASP A 17 3.65 -10.03 18.55
CA ASP A 17 2.24 -10.08 18.87
C ASP A 17 1.50 -8.90 18.24
N HIS A 18 0.39 -9.22 17.58
CA HIS A 18 -0.47 -8.38 16.76
C HIS A 18 -1.19 -7.23 17.53
N ALA A 19 -0.63 -6.75 18.65
CA ALA A 19 -1.27 -5.84 19.60
C ALA A 19 -1.11 -4.34 19.28
N MET A 20 -0.56 -3.96 18.13
CA MET A 20 -0.35 -2.53 17.78
C MET A 20 -1.64 -1.83 17.30
N THR A 21 -2.67 -2.59 16.90
CA THR A 21 -3.94 -2.03 16.37
C THR A 21 -4.87 -1.47 17.45
N VAL A 22 -4.69 -1.80 18.74
CA VAL A 22 -5.70 -1.53 19.77
C VAL A 22 -5.55 -0.15 20.45
N LEU A 23 -4.43 0.56 20.28
CA LEU A 23 -4.14 1.80 21.02
C LEU A 23 -4.35 3.10 20.22
N LEU A 24 -4.53 3.02 18.91
CA LEU A 24 -4.75 4.20 18.07
C LEU A 24 -6.25 4.46 17.94
N PRO A 25 -6.71 5.72 18.13
CA PRO A 25 -8.09 6.05 17.79
C PRO A 25 -8.33 5.77 16.30
N PRO A 26 -9.57 5.42 15.90
CA PRO A 26 -9.87 5.19 14.49
C PRO A 26 -9.50 6.44 13.68
N VAL A 27 -8.75 6.24 12.59
CA VAL A 27 -8.39 7.34 11.69
C VAL A 27 -9.68 7.90 11.09
N PRO A 28 -9.97 9.19 11.27
CA PRO A 28 -11.21 9.77 10.75
C PRO A 28 -11.20 9.75 9.22
N ILE A 29 -12.29 9.29 8.63
CA ILE A 29 -12.49 9.31 7.18
C ILE A 29 -12.85 10.75 6.76
N PRO A 30 -12.17 11.33 5.75
CA PRO A 30 -12.50 12.66 5.24
C PRO A 30 -13.96 12.77 4.75
N ALA A 31 -14.56 13.94 4.91
CA ALA A 31 -15.96 14.16 4.51
C ALA A 31 -16.21 13.99 3.00
N ASP A 32 -15.17 14.18 2.18
CA ASP A 32 -15.17 14.04 0.73
C ASP A 32 -14.69 12.66 0.24
N ASP A 33 -14.54 11.68 1.14
CA ASP A 33 -14.05 10.34 0.78
C ASP A 33 -14.93 9.66 -0.29
N ALA A 34 -16.24 9.90 -0.27
CA ALA A 34 -17.14 9.42 -1.31
C ALA A 34 -16.76 9.93 -2.72
N LEU A 35 -16.28 11.17 -2.84
CA LEU A 35 -15.81 11.73 -4.11
C LEU A 35 -14.48 11.10 -4.54
N ARG A 36 -13.60 10.79 -3.59
CA ARG A 36 -12.35 10.05 -3.84
C ARG A 36 -12.64 8.64 -4.35
N VAL A 37 -13.52 7.89 -3.67
CA VAL A 37 -13.94 6.53 -4.09
C VAL A 37 -14.53 6.55 -5.50
N GLU A 38 -15.45 7.48 -5.77
CA GLU A 38 -16.03 7.63 -7.10
C GLU A 38 -14.96 7.98 -8.16
N ALA A 39 -13.98 8.81 -7.81
CA ALA A 39 -12.86 9.10 -8.70
C ALA A 39 -12.01 7.86 -9.03
N VAL A 40 -11.74 6.99 -8.05
CA VAL A 40 -11.04 5.72 -8.28
C VAL A 40 -11.84 4.81 -9.18
N ARG A 41 -13.15 4.66 -8.95
CA ARG A 41 -14.04 3.81 -9.78
C ARG A 41 -14.11 4.28 -11.22
N ARG A 42 -14.14 5.59 -11.46
CA ARG A 42 -14.13 6.18 -12.82
C ARG A 42 -12.85 5.89 -13.61
N LEU A 43 -11.75 5.51 -12.97
CA LEU A 43 -10.54 5.09 -13.70
C LEU A 43 -10.79 3.81 -14.51
N GLY A 44 -11.76 2.98 -14.13
CA GLY A 44 -12.09 1.75 -14.85
C GLY A 44 -11.01 0.67 -14.78
N VAL A 45 -10.10 0.76 -13.81
CA VAL A 45 -8.96 -0.16 -13.62
C VAL A 45 -9.13 -1.12 -12.44
N LEU A 46 -10.13 -0.90 -11.56
CA LEU A 46 -10.45 -1.83 -10.47
C LEU A 46 -10.95 -3.16 -11.04
N ASP A 47 -10.51 -4.27 -10.44
CA ASP A 47 -10.90 -5.64 -10.81
C ASP A 47 -10.67 -5.97 -12.29
N THR A 48 -9.71 -5.30 -12.92
CA THR A 48 -9.27 -5.59 -14.30
C THR A 48 -8.06 -6.51 -14.30
N GLU A 49 -7.80 -7.13 -15.45
CA GLU A 49 -6.60 -7.95 -15.65
C GLU A 49 -5.29 -7.17 -15.38
N PRO A 50 -4.20 -7.86 -15.06
CA PRO A 50 -2.88 -7.25 -14.95
C PRO A 50 -2.48 -6.53 -16.24
N GLU A 51 -1.80 -5.40 -16.10
CA GLU A 51 -1.29 -4.59 -17.20
C GLU A 51 0.20 -4.31 -16.95
N ALA A 52 1.02 -4.56 -17.97
CA ALA A 52 2.48 -4.54 -17.87
C ALA A 52 3.02 -3.19 -17.38
N GLU A 53 2.35 -2.09 -17.74
CA GLU A 53 2.73 -0.74 -17.33
C GLU A 53 2.70 -0.55 -15.81
N PHE A 54 1.72 -1.15 -15.12
CA PHE A 54 1.65 -1.09 -13.65
C PHE A 54 2.63 -2.08 -13.00
N ASP A 55 2.82 -3.26 -13.60
CA ASP A 55 3.77 -4.27 -13.13
C ASP A 55 5.20 -3.73 -13.17
N ASP A 56 5.57 -3.04 -14.25
CA ASP A 56 6.88 -2.39 -14.40
C ASP A 56 7.10 -1.33 -13.31
N ILE A 57 6.07 -0.56 -12.95
CA ILE A 57 6.14 0.43 -11.85
C ILE A 57 6.41 -0.27 -10.52
N ALA A 58 5.66 -1.33 -10.19
CA ALA A 58 5.85 -2.06 -8.94
C ALA A 58 7.23 -2.71 -8.88
N TRP A 59 7.68 -3.33 -9.97
CA TRP A 59 9.00 -3.93 -10.06
C TRP A 59 10.13 -2.90 -9.91
N LEU A 60 10.04 -1.78 -10.63
CA LEU A 60 11.01 -0.68 -10.54
C LEU A 60 11.06 -0.09 -9.13
N ALA A 61 9.91 0.14 -8.50
CA ALA A 61 9.84 0.66 -7.14
C ALA A 61 10.56 -0.26 -6.14
N ALA A 62 10.31 -1.57 -6.20
CA ALA A 62 11.02 -2.54 -5.36
C ALA A 62 12.53 -2.55 -5.65
N HIS A 63 12.91 -2.58 -6.93
CA HIS A 63 14.31 -2.68 -7.35
C HIS A 63 15.13 -1.44 -6.97
N ILE A 64 14.59 -0.24 -7.20
CA ILE A 64 15.27 1.04 -6.92
C ILE A 64 15.41 1.26 -5.41
N THR A 65 14.39 0.94 -4.64
CA THR A 65 14.39 1.17 -3.18
C THR A 65 15.12 0.06 -2.41
N GLY A 66 15.33 -1.10 -3.03
CA GLY A 66 15.82 -2.30 -2.35
C GLY A 66 14.82 -2.89 -1.36
N ALA A 67 13.54 -2.50 -1.44
CA ALA A 67 12.48 -3.05 -0.62
C ALA A 67 12.12 -4.48 -1.07
N PRO A 68 11.75 -5.39 -0.15
CA PRO A 68 11.38 -6.77 -0.50
C PRO A 68 10.07 -6.86 -1.28
N MET A 69 9.24 -5.82 -1.23
CA MET A 69 7.97 -5.74 -1.94
C MET A 69 7.64 -4.30 -2.33
N ALA A 70 6.82 -4.15 -3.37
CA ALA A 70 6.21 -2.88 -3.76
C ALA A 70 4.85 -3.14 -4.44
N LEU A 71 3.93 -2.18 -4.30
CA LEU A 71 2.53 -2.33 -4.69
C LEU A 71 2.04 -1.06 -5.38
N VAL A 72 1.22 -1.21 -6.42
CA VAL A 72 0.32 -0.16 -6.89
C VAL A 72 -1.05 -0.46 -6.32
N SER A 73 -1.43 0.30 -5.29
CA SER A 73 -2.62 0.05 -4.49
C SER A 73 -3.73 1.07 -4.79
N LEU A 74 -4.94 0.58 -5.03
CA LEU A 74 -6.15 1.39 -5.21
C LEU A 74 -7.08 1.15 -4.02
N LEU A 75 -7.52 2.25 -3.40
CA LEU A 75 -8.39 2.20 -2.23
C LEU A 75 -9.85 2.45 -2.65
N ASP A 76 -10.69 1.42 -2.54
CA ASP A 76 -12.15 1.54 -2.68
C ASP A 76 -12.77 1.87 -1.30
N ALA A 77 -14.10 1.87 -1.21
CA ALA A 77 -14.81 2.16 0.04
C ALA A 77 -14.56 1.13 1.15
N ASP A 78 -14.37 -0.13 0.78
CA ASP A 78 -14.41 -1.29 1.67
C ASP A 78 -13.31 -2.32 1.39
N ARG A 79 -12.36 -1.97 0.53
CA ARG A 79 -11.19 -2.79 0.24
C ARG A 79 -10.03 -1.97 -0.28
N GLN A 80 -8.83 -2.50 -0.04
CA GLN A 80 -7.63 -2.18 -0.76
C GLN A 80 -7.41 -3.24 -1.84
N TRP A 81 -7.25 -2.81 -3.09
CA TRP A 81 -6.98 -3.71 -4.22
C TRP A 81 -5.63 -3.39 -4.86
N PHE A 82 -4.84 -4.42 -5.17
CA PHE A 82 -3.51 -4.26 -5.76
C PHE A 82 -3.57 -4.42 -7.28
N LYS A 83 -3.43 -3.30 -8.00
CA LYS A 83 -3.35 -3.29 -9.47
C LYS A 83 -2.10 -3.98 -9.98
N ALA A 84 -1.00 -3.81 -9.26
CA ALA A 84 0.27 -4.47 -9.51
C ALA A 84 0.99 -4.72 -8.19
N ARG A 85 1.78 -5.79 -8.16
CA ARG A 85 2.50 -6.24 -6.97
C ARG A 85 3.81 -6.92 -7.35
N CYS A 86 4.86 -6.66 -6.57
CA CYS A 86 6.13 -7.38 -6.64
C CYS A 86 6.47 -7.86 -5.23
N GLY A 87 6.89 -9.12 -5.09
CA GLY A 87 7.31 -9.70 -3.80
C GLY A 87 6.17 -10.19 -2.89
N THR A 88 4.94 -10.33 -3.40
CA THR A 88 3.81 -10.93 -2.68
C THR A 88 2.76 -11.52 -3.63
N ASP A 89 2.05 -12.55 -3.18
CA ASP A 89 0.93 -13.17 -3.89
C ASP A 89 -0.43 -12.62 -3.47
N LEU A 90 -0.48 -11.73 -2.46
CA LEU A 90 -1.71 -11.09 -2.01
C LEU A 90 -2.32 -10.23 -3.13
N GLU A 91 -3.64 -10.24 -3.27
CA GLU A 91 -4.35 -9.44 -4.29
C GLU A 91 -4.93 -8.14 -3.70
N GLY A 92 -4.99 -8.04 -2.38
CA GLY A 92 -5.54 -6.90 -1.68
C GLY A 92 -5.76 -7.20 -0.20
N THR A 93 -6.40 -6.25 0.48
CA THR A 93 -6.95 -6.44 1.83
C THR A 93 -8.39 -5.93 1.84
N PRO A 94 -9.26 -6.46 2.73
CA PRO A 94 -10.46 -5.74 3.12
C PRO A 94 -10.13 -4.33 3.63
#